data_AF-A0A380K1H1-F1
#
_entry.id   AF-A0A380K1H1-F1
#
_cell.length_a   1.000
_cell.length_b   1.000
_cell.length_c   1.000
_cell.angle_alpha   90.00
_cell.angle_beta   90.00
_cell.angle_gamma   90.00
#
_symmetry.space_group_name_H-M   'P 1'
#
loop_
_entity.id
_entity.type
_entity.pdbx_description
1 polymer ?
#
loop_
_entity_poly.entity_id
_entity_poly.type
_entity_poly.pdbx_seq_one_letter_code
_entity_poly.pdbx_strand_id
1 'polypeptide(L)'
;MNDAAVWVPVPEMFYWGWLVPLIFGTIFGWRYHRDKVRLGNGIWFSLFFYSFLTMLAITILGSNIHWLIIISGTLFVLLILLIGLIFTLQAFLLLWNAWIMWRHESHTLANMLTLYLGLAILILPFLGNLLSSHVPQPVSYFWKTLQQNRCKCHALVSESGYVIDYTITPASMADSSMIEEVLSQFGTPTVLGDMGYLDQSLHDRLELEGIDLITPVRKNMKQNKILFP
;
A
#
# COMPACT_ATOMS: atom_id res chain seq x y z
N MET A 1 45.56 21.80 27.63
CA MET A 1 44.30 21.11 27.95
C MET A 1 43.96 20.34 26.70
N ASN A 2 44.05 19.01 26.74
CA ASN A 2 43.84 18.20 25.54
C ASN A 2 42.37 18.28 25.18
N ASP A 3 42.07 18.98 24.09
CA ASP A 3 40.75 18.93 23.45
C ASP A 3 40.51 17.48 23.05
N ALA A 4 39.78 16.74 23.89
CA ALA A 4 39.29 15.41 23.56
C ALA A 4 38.32 15.61 22.39
N ALA A 5 38.86 15.46 21.17
CA ALA A 5 38.14 15.64 19.92
C ALA A 5 36.83 14.83 19.98
N VAL A 6 35.71 15.55 20.10
CA VAL A 6 34.40 14.93 20.14
C VAL A 6 34.22 14.20 18.82
N TRP A 7 34.05 12.88 18.89
CA TRP A 7 33.98 12.02 17.70
C TRP A 7 32.81 12.39 16.78
N VAL A 8 31.69 12.81 17.39
CA VAL A 8 30.53 13.40 16.71
C VAL A 8 30.05 14.60 17.52
N PRO A 9 30.42 15.84 17.13
CA PRO A 9 29.94 17.03 17.82
C PRO A 9 28.44 17.22 17.54
N VAL A 10 27.60 16.96 18.55
CA VAL A 10 26.16 17.18 18.47
C VAL A 10 25.84 18.58 19.02
N PRO A 11 25.23 19.48 18.24
CA PRO A 11 24.84 20.80 18.74
C PRO A 11 23.83 20.71 19.88
N GLU A 12 23.94 21.61 20.87
CA GLU A 12 23.04 21.61 22.04
C GLU A 12 21.55 21.69 21.67
N MET A 13 21.24 22.34 20.54
CA MET A 13 19.88 22.44 19.99
C MET A 13 19.22 21.07 19.74
N PHE A 14 20.00 20.03 19.44
CA PHE A 14 19.44 18.69 19.19
C PHE A 14 18.93 18.02 20.46
N TYR A 15 19.48 18.32 21.64
CA TYR A 15 18.99 17.73 22.90
C TYR A 15 17.59 18.21 23.28
N TRP A 16 17.15 19.37 22.79
CA TRP A 16 15.75 19.80 22.90
C TRP A 16 14.77 18.84 22.22
N GLY A 17 15.25 18.01 21.29
CA GLY A 17 14.50 16.92 20.69
C GLY A 17 13.93 15.92 21.69
N TRP A 18 14.46 15.84 22.93
CA TRP A 18 13.90 15.01 24.01
C TRP A 18 12.45 15.38 24.39
N LEU A 19 12.00 16.59 24.07
CA LEU A 19 10.60 16.98 24.25
C LEU A 19 9.66 16.10 23.43
N VAL A 20 10.07 15.64 22.24
CA VAL A 20 9.24 14.81 21.35
C VAL A 20 8.86 13.47 21.98
N PRO A 21 9.81 12.60 22.40
CA PRO A 21 9.46 11.36 23.08
C PRO A 21 8.79 11.58 24.44
N LEU A 22 9.08 12.68 25.15
CA LEU A 22 8.36 12.99 26.39
C LEU A 22 6.88 13.30 26.13
N ILE A 23 6.56 14.08 25.09
CA ILE A 23 5.17 14.38 24.70
C ILE A 23 4.46 13.10 24.24
N PHE A 24 5.08 12.31 23.36
CA PHE A 24 4.45 11.08 22.89
C PHE A 24 4.32 10.03 24.01
N GLY A 25 5.29 9.93 24.91
CA GLY A 25 5.27 9.02 26.05
C GLY A 25 4.20 9.39 27.07
N THR A 26 4.00 10.69 27.34
CA THR A 26 2.93 11.16 28.23
C THR A 26 1.54 10.92 27.64
N ILE A 27 1.34 11.22 26.35
CA ILE A 27 0.07 10.93 25.64
C ILE A 27 -0.19 9.43 25.62
N PHE A 28 0.81 8.63 25.27
CA PHE A 28 0.72 7.17 25.26
C PHE A 28 0.36 6.65 26.66
N GLY A 29 1.08 7.06 27.70
CA GLY A 29 0.85 6.61 29.07
C GLY A 29 -0.55 6.95 29.57
N TRP A 30 -1.00 8.20 29.37
CA TRP A 30 -2.35 8.62 29.75
C TRP A 30 -3.44 7.83 29.02
N ARG A 31 -3.27 7.64 27.70
CA ARG A 31 -4.22 6.90 26.86
C ARG A 31 -4.24 5.41 27.20
N TYR A 32 -3.07 4.83 27.45
CA TYR A 32 -2.88 3.42 27.80
C TYR A 32 -3.48 3.11 29.18
N HIS A 33 -3.36 4.02 30.14
CA HIS A 33 -3.97 3.86 31.47
C HIS A 33 -5.50 3.91 31.44
N ARG A 34 -6.11 4.67 30.52
CA ARG A 34 -7.58 4.73 30.40
C ARG A 34 -8.15 3.51 29.67
N ASP A 35 -7.63 3.19 28.50
CA ASP A 35 -8.19 2.14 27.64
C ASP A 35 -7.09 1.25 27.07
N LYS A 36 -6.74 0.16 27.76
CA LYS A 36 -5.66 -0.76 27.33
C LYS A 36 -5.95 -1.46 25.99
N VAL A 37 -7.22 -1.67 25.64
CA VAL A 37 -7.68 -2.55 24.55
C VAL A 37 -7.77 -1.83 23.19
N ARG A 38 -7.48 -0.53 23.13
CA ARG A 38 -7.60 0.24 21.88
C ARG A 38 -6.37 0.03 20.98
N LEU A 39 -6.60 -0.48 19.75
CA LEU A 39 -5.57 -0.66 18.73
C LEU A 39 -4.80 0.65 18.43
N GLY A 40 -5.48 1.79 18.51
CA GLY A 40 -4.84 3.10 18.33
C GLY A 40 -3.76 3.44 19.37
N ASN A 41 -3.67 2.74 20.50
CA ASN A 41 -2.57 2.89 21.44
C ASN A 41 -1.25 2.41 20.83
N GLY A 42 -1.29 1.46 19.89
CA GLY A 42 -0.11 0.98 19.18
C GLY A 42 0.58 2.10 18.39
N ILE A 43 -0.20 2.99 17.75
CA ILE A 43 0.35 4.13 17.01
C ILE A 43 1.10 5.08 17.95
N TRP A 44 0.50 5.43 19.09
CA TRP A 44 1.14 6.31 20.07
C TRP A 44 2.37 5.66 20.72
N PHE A 45 2.31 4.36 20.98
CA PHE A 45 3.46 3.59 21.45
C PHE A 45 4.60 3.60 20.42
N SER A 46 4.32 3.33 19.15
CA SER A 46 5.33 3.35 18.09
C SER A 46 5.96 4.72 17.93
N LEU A 47 5.16 5.80 17.93
CA LEU A 47 5.67 7.17 17.87
C LEU A 47 6.58 7.51 19.06
N PHE A 48 6.16 7.16 20.27
CA PHE A 48 6.98 7.28 21.47
C PHE A 48 8.29 6.48 21.34
N PHE A 49 8.19 5.20 21.00
CA PHE A 49 9.31 4.27 20.96
C PHE A 49 10.36 4.68 19.92
N TYR A 50 9.96 5.01 18.70
CA TYR A 50 10.89 5.41 17.65
C TYR A 50 11.55 6.77 17.96
N SER A 51 10.78 7.77 18.39
CA SER A 51 11.37 9.06 18.78
C SER A 51 12.31 8.94 19.98
N PHE A 52 11.99 8.06 20.93
CA PHE A 52 12.84 7.77 22.09
C PHE A 52 14.15 7.11 21.67
N LEU A 53 14.10 6.06 20.84
CA LEU A 53 15.31 5.39 20.35
C LEU A 53 16.21 6.33 19.53
N THR A 54 15.63 7.18 18.68
CA THR A 54 16.40 8.16 17.91
C THR A 54 17.09 9.16 18.83
N MET A 55 16.38 9.72 19.81
CA MET A 55 16.98 10.65 20.76
C MET A 55 18.05 9.97 21.61
N LEU A 56 17.79 8.75 22.09
CA LEU A 56 18.75 7.94 22.83
C LEU A 56 20.03 7.73 22.02
N ALA A 57 19.92 7.37 20.73
CA ALA A 57 21.06 7.20 19.83
C ALA A 57 21.87 8.50 19.68
N ILE A 58 21.21 9.65 19.47
CA ILE A 58 21.86 10.96 19.37
C ILE A 58 22.61 11.30 20.66
N THR A 59 22.00 11.08 21.84
CA THR A 59 22.69 11.28 23.13
C THR A 59 23.88 10.37 23.34
N ILE A 60 23.79 9.09 22.96
CA ILE A 60 24.91 8.15 23.09
C ILE A 60 26.08 8.58 22.21
N LEU A 61 25.80 8.92 20.94
CA LEU A 61 26.81 9.38 19.98
C LEU A 61 27.45 10.70 20.42
N GLY A 62 26.69 11.62 21.02
CA GLY A 62 27.18 12.90 21.55
C GLY A 62 27.82 12.84 22.95
N SER A 63 27.80 11.70 23.64
CA SER A 63 28.24 11.59 25.05
C SER A 63 29.75 11.73 25.26
N ASN A 64 30.56 11.70 24.19
CA ASN A 64 32.03 11.66 24.23
C ASN A 64 32.62 10.47 25.04
N ILE A 65 31.79 9.48 25.41
CA ILE A 65 32.24 8.27 26.09
C ILE A 65 32.43 7.18 25.02
N HIS A 66 33.66 7.03 24.53
CA HIS A 66 33.99 6.08 23.46
C HIS A 66 33.50 4.66 23.73
N TRP A 67 33.68 4.16 24.95
CA TRP A 67 33.24 2.82 25.33
C TRP A 67 31.73 2.62 25.20
N LEU A 68 30.93 3.62 25.59
CA LEU A 68 29.47 3.56 25.51
C LEU A 68 29.01 3.49 24.05
N ILE A 69 29.62 4.29 23.18
CA ILE A 69 29.32 4.31 21.73
C ILE A 69 29.62 2.96 21.09
N ILE A 70 30.80 2.39 21.37
CA ILE A 70 31.21 1.10 20.78
C ILE A 70 30.31 -0.04 21.26
N ILE A 71 30.01 -0.11 22.57
CA ILE A 71 29.17 -1.17 23.13
C ILE A 71 27.74 -1.06 22.58
N SER A 72 27.13 0.13 22.63
CA SER A 72 25.77 0.35 22.15
C SER A 72 25.64 0.14 20.64
N GLY A 73 26.61 0.63 19.85
CA GLY A 73 26.65 0.45 18.40
C GLY A 73 26.79 -1.02 18.00
N THR A 74 27.67 -1.77 18.67
CA THR A 74 27.85 -3.21 18.42
C THR A 74 26.57 -3.98 18.75
N LEU A 75 25.95 -3.68 19.89
CA LEU A 75 24.68 -4.30 20.29
C LEU A 75 23.56 -4.01 19.28
N PHE A 76 23.48 -2.78 18.78
CA PHE A 76 22.49 -2.36 17.79
C PHE A 76 22.66 -3.09 16.45
N VAL A 77 23.89 -3.22 15.95
CA VAL A 77 24.17 -3.99 14.73
C VAL A 77 23.84 -5.47 14.91
N LEU A 78 24.20 -6.07 16.05
CA LEU A 78 23.85 -7.45 16.37
C LEU A 78 22.33 -7.63 16.40
N LEU A 79 21.60 -6.69 17.01
CA LEU A 79 20.13 -6.68 17.02
C LEU A 79 19.55 -6.63 15.59
N ILE A 80 20.05 -5.73 14.73
CA ILE A 80 19.58 -5.66 13.33
C ILE A 80 19.89 -6.96 12.59
N LEU A 81 21.07 -7.53 12.77
CA LEU A 81 21.46 -8.80 12.16
C LEU A 81 20.55 -9.94 12.63
N LEU A 82 20.23 -9.99 13.93
CA LEU A 82 19.30 -10.96 14.50
C LEU A 82 17.89 -10.81 13.93
N ILE A 83 17.37 -9.57 13.85
CA ILE A 83 16.06 -9.30 13.24
C ILE A 83 16.07 -9.71 11.77
N GLY A 84 17.12 -9.37 11.02
CA GLY A 84 17.29 -9.78 9.62
C GLY A 84 17.34 -11.29 9.47
N LEU A 85 18.04 -11.99 10.37
CA LEU A 85 18.10 -13.45 10.40
C LEU A 85 16.73 -14.07 10.68
N ILE A 86 15.96 -13.53 11.64
CA ILE A 86 14.60 -14.01 11.93
C ILE A 86 13.70 -13.79 10.70
N PHE A 87 13.85 -12.66 10.01
CA PHE A 87 13.07 -12.34 8.82
C PHE A 87 13.41 -13.28 7.64
N THR A 88 14.69 -13.59 7.41
CA THR A 88 15.06 -14.58 6.38
C THR A 88 14.59 -15.99 6.73
N LEU A 89 14.55 -16.31 8.02
CA LEU A 89 14.00 -17.56 8.53
C LEU A 89 12.47 -17.57 8.60
N GLN A 90 11.77 -16.47 8.31
CA GLN A 90 10.31 -16.37 8.44
C GLN A 90 9.58 -17.44 7.62
N ALA A 91 10.04 -17.74 6.40
CA ALA A 91 9.46 -18.80 5.58
C ALA A 91 9.60 -20.18 6.25
N PHE A 92 10.76 -20.48 6.84
CA PHE A 92 10.99 -21.71 7.59
C PHE A 92 10.19 -21.74 8.90
N LEU A 93 10.02 -20.61 9.57
CA LEU A 93 9.17 -20.48 10.77
C LEU A 93 7.68 -20.69 10.44
N LEU A 94 7.22 -20.23 9.27
CA LEU A 94 5.86 -20.50 8.78
C LEU A 94 5.65 -21.98 8.44
N LEU A 95 6.64 -22.62 7.82
CA LEU A 95 6.62 -24.07 7.57
C LEU A 95 6.69 -24.88 8.87
N TRP A 96 7.47 -24.41 9.86
CA TRP A 96 7.53 -25.00 11.20
C TRP A 96 6.19 -24.87 11.94
N ASN A 97 5.54 -23.71 11.87
CA ASN A 97 4.19 -23.51 12.39
C ASN A 97 3.17 -24.41 11.70
N ALA A 98 3.28 -24.57 10.38
CA ALA A 98 2.43 -25.49 9.62
C ALA A 98 2.67 -26.96 10.00
N TRP A 99 3.91 -27.35 10.27
CA TRP A 99 4.26 -28.69 10.75
C TRP A 99 3.68 -28.98 12.14
N ILE A 100 3.76 -28.02 13.07
CA ILE A 100 3.15 -28.14 14.40
C ILE A 100 1.63 -28.25 14.25
N MET A 101 1.01 -27.41 13.42
CA MET A 101 -0.42 -27.45 13.15
C MET A 101 -0.85 -28.80 12.57
N TRP A 102 -0.07 -29.36 11.62
CA TRP A 102 -0.31 -30.67 11.03
C TRP A 102 -0.28 -31.82 12.05
N ARG A 103 0.52 -31.69 13.10
CA ARG A 103 0.64 -32.68 14.19
C ARG A 103 -0.51 -32.58 15.20
N HIS A 104 -1.12 -31.41 15.36
CA HIS A 104 -2.01 -31.12 16.49
C HIS A 104 -3.47 -30.82 16.12
N GLU A 105 -3.79 -30.44 14.88
CA GLU A 105 -5.16 -30.10 14.48
C GLU A 105 -5.65 -30.90 13.26
N SER A 106 -6.98 -31.07 13.18
CA SER A 106 -7.67 -31.71 12.05
C SER A 106 -7.37 -30.98 10.73
N HIS A 107 -7.13 -31.74 9.66
CA HIS A 107 -6.74 -31.28 8.30
C HIS A 107 -7.79 -30.44 7.56
N THR A 108 -8.30 -29.38 8.18
CA THR A 108 -9.20 -28.41 7.54
C THR A 108 -8.38 -27.48 6.65
N LEU A 109 -8.91 -27.14 5.47
CA LEU A 109 -8.24 -26.29 4.47
C LEU A 109 -7.81 -24.92 5.04
N ALA A 110 -8.58 -24.38 6.00
CA ALA A 110 -8.27 -23.12 6.67
C ALA A 110 -7.00 -23.19 7.52
N ASN A 111 -6.75 -24.31 8.21
CA ASN A 111 -5.53 -24.53 9.00
C ASN A 111 -4.30 -24.84 8.17
N MET A 112 -4.50 -25.27 6.92
CA MET A 112 -3.41 -25.48 5.97
C MET A 112 -3.00 -24.20 5.24
N LEU A 113 -3.71 -23.08 5.45
CA LEU A 113 -3.41 -21.80 4.79
C LEU A 113 -1.98 -21.32 5.08
N THR A 114 -1.50 -21.49 6.31
CA THR A 114 -0.12 -21.14 6.70
C THR A 114 0.91 -22.02 6.01
N LEU A 115 0.60 -23.29 5.72
CA LEU A 115 1.42 -24.18 4.91
C LEU A 115 1.50 -23.66 3.46
N TYR A 116 0.34 -23.39 2.86
CA TYR A 116 0.27 -22.91 1.47
C TYR A 116 0.95 -21.56 1.31
N LEU A 117 0.78 -20.63 2.26
CA LEU A 117 1.43 -19.34 2.25
C LEU A 117 2.95 -19.47 2.41
N GLY A 118 3.42 -20.31 3.34
CA GLY A 118 4.85 -20.59 3.53
C GLY A 118 5.49 -21.21 2.28
N LEU A 119 4.82 -22.17 1.65
CA LEU A 119 5.25 -22.82 0.41
C LEU A 119 5.23 -21.83 -0.77
N ALA A 120 4.16 -21.03 -0.90
CA ALA A 120 4.04 -20.03 -1.94
C ALA A 120 5.18 -19.01 -1.85
N ILE A 121 5.50 -18.47 -0.67
CA ILE A 121 6.62 -17.54 -0.47
C ILE A 121 7.96 -18.16 -0.91
N LEU A 122 8.14 -19.48 -0.71
CA LEU A 122 9.37 -20.18 -1.09
C LEU A 122 9.45 -20.48 -2.61
N ILE A 123 8.32 -20.82 -3.25
CA ILE A 123 8.26 -21.21 -4.66
C ILE A 123 8.14 -20.00 -5.60
N LEU A 124 7.42 -18.95 -5.20
CA LEU A 124 7.13 -17.78 -6.04
C LEU A 124 8.39 -17.14 -6.69
N PRO A 125 9.51 -16.90 -5.98
CA PRO A 125 10.70 -16.31 -6.61
C PRO A 125 11.31 -17.25 -7.65
N PHE A 126 11.28 -18.56 -7.43
CA PHE A 126 11.80 -19.55 -8.37
C PHE A 126 10.90 -19.67 -9.61
N LEU A 127 9.58 -19.71 -9.42
CA LEU A 127 8.61 -19.73 -10.50
C LEU A 127 8.67 -18.45 -11.36
N GLY A 128 8.84 -17.29 -10.72
CA GLY A 128 9.05 -16.02 -11.42
C GLY A 128 10.30 -16.00 -12.28
N ASN A 129 11.42 -16.56 -11.77
CA ASN A 129 12.67 -16.68 -12.54
C ASN A 129 12.54 -17.65 -13.72
N LEU A 130 11.86 -18.79 -13.52
CA LEU A 130 11.58 -19.77 -14.58
C LEU A 130 10.67 -19.20 -15.66
N LEU A 131 9.58 -18.55 -15.27
CA LEU A 131 8.66 -17.90 -16.21
C LEU A 131 9.37 -16.79 -16.98
N SER A 132 10.16 -15.94 -16.32
CA SER A 132 10.89 -14.87 -17.03
C SER A 132 11.87 -15.39 -18.09
N SER A 133 12.36 -16.64 -17.96
CA SER A 133 13.28 -17.25 -18.93
C SER A 133 12.58 -17.84 -20.16
N HIS A 134 11.31 -18.23 -20.04
CA HIS A 134 10.54 -18.88 -21.10
C HIS A 134 9.42 -18.01 -21.68
N VAL A 135 9.16 -16.85 -21.08
CA VAL A 135 8.08 -15.95 -21.50
C VAL A 135 8.58 -15.05 -22.65
N PRO A 136 7.87 -15.01 -23.80
CA PRO A 136 8.20 -14.13 -24.91
C PRO A 136 8.25 -12.65 -24.51
N GLN A 137 9.17 -11.87 -25.11
CA GLN A 137 9.34 -10.43 -24.83
C GLN A 137 8.04 -9.58 -24.85
N PRO A 138 7.03 -9.87 -25.69
CA PRO A 138 5.75 -9.16 -25.63
C PRO A 138 4.98 -9.39 -24.32
N VAL A 139 5.05 -10.60 -23.77
CA VAL A 139 4.32 -10.99 -22.56
C VAL A 139 5.01 -10.47 -21.31
N SER A 140 6.35 -10.39 -21.30
CA SER A 140 7.09 -9.75 -20.20
C SER A 140 6.81 -8.25 -20.14
N TYR A 141 6.74 -7.57 -21.30
CA TYR A 141 6.29 -6.18 -21.39
C TYR A 141 4.85 -6.04 -20.89
N PHE A 142 3.93 -6.88 -21.37
CA PHE A 142 2.53 -6.88 -20.95
C PHE A 142 2.37 -7.07 -19.44
N TRP A 143 3.07 -8.03 -18.83
CA TRP A 143 3.00 -8.27 -17.38
C TRP A 143 3.56 -7.10 -16.57
N LYS A 144 4.66 -6.50 -17.05
CA LYS A 144 5.25 -5.30 -16.44
C LYS A 144 4.31 -4.10 -16.56
N THR A 145 3.62 -3.95 -17.69
CA THR A 145 2.56 -2.95 -17.88
C THR A 145 1.35 -3.21 -17.00
N LEU A 146 0.88 -4.45 -16.85
CA LEU A 146 -0.24 -4.82 -15.97
C LEU A 146 0.07 -4.59 -14.48
N GLN A 147 1.29 -4.87 -14.06
CA GLN A 147 1.70 -4.75 -12.65
C GLN A 147 2.03 -3.31 -12.27
N GLN A 148 2.40 -2.46 -13.24
CA GLN A 148 2.79 -1.07 -13.03
C GLN A 148 1.65 -0.07 -13.34
N ASN A 149 0.77 -0.39 -14.30
CA ASN A 149 -0.43 0.39 -14.59
C ASN A 149 -1.64 -0.40 -14.10
N ARG A 150 -2.33 0.10 -13.06
CA ARG A 150 -3.69 -0.37 -12.76
C ARG A 150 -4.49 -0.34 -14.06
N CYS A 151 -5.08 -1.43 -14.52
CA CYS A 151 -5.95 -1.41 -15.69
C CYS A 151 -7.36 -0.95 -15.27
N LYS A 152 -8.04 -0.23 -16.17
CA LYS A 152 -9.48 0.07 -16.07
C LYS A 152 -10.21 -0.81 -17.09
N CYS A 153 -11.40 -1.28 -16.72
CA CYS A 153 -12.29 -2.02 -17.61
C CYS A 153 -13.56 -1.20 -17.77
N HIS A 154 -13.96 -0.95 -19.01
CA HIS A 154 -15.21 -0.29 -19.36
C HIS A 154 -16.09 -1.35 -20.01
N ALA A 155 -17.25 -1.64 -19.43
CA ALA A 155 -18.17 -2.63 -19.94
C ALA A 155 -19.53 -1.97 -20.23
N LEU A 156 -20.05 -2.21 -21.43
CA LEU A 156 -21.43 -1.90 -21.78
C LEU A 156 -22.31 -3.08 -21.38
N VAL A 157 -23.38 -2.78 -20.65
CA VAL A 157 -24.30 -3.79 -20.13
C VAL A 157 -25.72 -3.41 -20.53
N SER A 158 -26.46 -4.36 -21.09
CA SER A 158 -27.89 -4.23 -21.35
C SER A 158 -28.66 -4.05 -20.03
N GLU A 159 -29.84 -3.42 -20.07
CA GLU A 159 -30.72 -3.30 -18.89
C GLU A 159 -31.09 -4.65 -18.26
N SER A 160 -31.00 -5.73 -19.04
CA SER A 160 -31.22 -7.12 -18.61
C SER A 160 -30.01 -7.78 -17.92
N GLY A 161 -28.88 -7.06 -17.79
CA GLY A 161 -27.66 -7.55 -17.14
C GLY A 161 -26.68 -8.31 -18.04
N TYR A 162 -26.94 -8.38 -19.35
CA TYR A 162 -26.01 -8.98 -20.31
C TYR A 162 -24.92 -7.98 -20.70
N VAL A 163 -23.64 -8.40 -20.60
CA VAL A 163 -22.51 -7.61 -21.09
C VAL A 163 -22.55 -7.63 -22.62
N ILE A 164 -22.78 -6.47 -23.22
CA ILE A 164 -22.86 -6.28 -24.67
C ILE A 164 -21.44 -6.15 -25.24
N ASP A 165 -20.58 -5.39 -24.56
CA ASP A 165 -19.19 -5.19 -24.97
C ASP A 165 -18.31 -4.80 -23.77
N TYR A 166 -17.00 -5.03 -23.88
CA TYR A 166 -16.04 -4.58 -22.87
C TYR A 166 -14.69 -4.22 -23.49
N THR A 167 -14.11 -3.12 -23.02
CA THR A 167 -12.75 -2.71 -23.38
C THR A 167 -11.87 -2.56 -22.13
N ILE A 168 -10.64 -3.04 -22.20
CA ILE A 168 -9.65 -2.98 -21.12
C ILE A 168 -8.58 -1.98 -21.52
N THR A 169 -8.43 -0.91 -20.74
CA THR A 169 -7.49 0.17 -21.00
C THR A 169 -6.49 0.35 -19.84
N PRO A 170 -5.26 0.82 -20.10
CA PRO A 170 -4.34 1.25 -19.04
C PRO A 170 -4.92 2.46 -18.29
N ALA A 171 -4.79 2.54 -16.94
CA ALA A 171 -5.37 3.65 -16.16
C ALA A 171 -4.86 5.06 -16.49
N SER A 172 -3.84 5.19 -17.34
CA SER A 172 -3.32 6.49 -17.79
C SER A 172 -4.16 7.12 -18.91
N MET A 173 -5.04 6.37 -19.58
CA MET A 173 -5.92 6.92 -20.62
C MET A 173 -7.15 7.59 -19.99
N ALA A 174 -7.54 8.74 -20.56
CA ALA A 174 -8.72 9.47 -20.11
C ALA A 174 -9.99 8.71 -20.51
N ASP A 175 -10.93 8.62 -19.57
CA ASP A 175 -12.14 7.81 -19.73
C ASP A 175 -13.06 8.35 -20.85
N SER A 176 -12.92 9.63 -21.22
CA SER A 176 -13.71 10.32 -22.23
C SER A 176 -13.37 9.97 -23.69
N SER A 177 -12.11 9.67 -24.01
CA SER A 177 -11.72 9.36 -25.40
C SER A 177 -12.17 7.97 -25.86
N MET A 178 -12.51 7.08 -24.92
CA MET A 178 -12.79 5.67 -25.22
C MET A 178 -14.29 5.39 -25.38
N ILE A 179 -15.15 6.22 -24.78
CA ILE A 179 -16.60 6.10 -24.96
C ILE A 179 -16.98 6.32 -26.43
N GLU A 180 -16.37 7.28 -27.11
CA GLU A 180 -16.68 7.56 -28.53
C GLU A 180 -16.35 6.37 -29.43
N GLU A 181 -15.22 5.69 -29.21
CA GLU A 181 -14.87 4.52 -30.00
C GLU A 181 -15.83 3.35 -29.76
N VAL A 182 -16.17 3.09 -28.50
CA VAL A 182 -17.09 2.00 -28.11
C VAL A 182 -18.54 2.31 -28.53
N LEU A 183 -18.97 3.57 -28.47
CA LEU A 183 -20.32 3.98 -28.87
C LEU A 183 -20.49 4.17 -30.38
N SER A 184 -19.44 4.55 -31.12
CA SER A 184 -19.51 4.65 -32.59
C SER A 184 -19.81 3.31 -33.28
N GLN A 185 -19.49 2.19 -32.63
CA GLN A 185 -19.77 0.85 -33.16
C GLN A 185 -21.24 0.42 -33.00
N PHE A 186 -21.98 1.02 -32.08
CA PHE A 186 -23.38 0.69 -31.84
C PHE A 186 -24.21 1.96 -31.74
N GLY A 187 -25.05 2.21 -32.74
CA GLY A 187 -26.02 3.31 -32.77
C GLY A 187 -27.15 3.14 -31.75
N THR A 188 -26.82 3.11 -30.45
CA THR A 188 -27.80 3.07 -29.37
C THR A 188 -28.15 4.50 -28.95
N PRO A 189 -29.45 4.87 -28.96
CA PRO A 189 -29.87 6.26 -28.78
C PRO A 189 -29.72 6.78 -27.34
N THR A 190 -29.54 5.90 -26.34
CA THR A 190 -29.43 6.31 -24.93
C THR A 190 -28.47 5.39 -24.18
N VAL A 191 -27.51 5.98 -23.45
CA VAL A 191 -26.47 5.26 -22.70
C VAL A 191 -26.38 5.84 -21.29
N LEU A 192 -26.28 4.99 -20.28
CA LEU A 192 -26.20 5.40 -18.87
C LEU A 192 -24.75 5.31 -18.38
N GLY A 193 -24.14 6.46 -18.08
CA GLY A 193 -22.73 6.58 -17.73
C GLY A 193 -22.50 6.83 -16.23
N ASP A 194 -21.32 6.45 -15.74
CA ASP A 194 -20.85 6.79 -14.39
C ASP A 194 -20.49 8.29 -14.24
N MET A 195 -20.35 8.78 -13.00
CA MET A 195 -19.97 10.17 -12.65
C MET A 195 -18.60 10.59 -13.24
N GLY A 196 -17.79 9.65 -13.70
CA GLY A 196 -16.50 9.91 -14.35
C GLY A 196 -16.62 10.50 -15.77
N TYR A 197 -17.80 10.41 -16.40
CA TYR A 197 -18.05 10.86 -17.77
C TYR A 197 -18.78 12.20 -17.85
N LEU A 198 -18.73 12.98 -16.77
CA LEU A 198 -19.46 14.23 -16.60
C LEU A 198 -18.90 15.42 -17.39
N ASP A 199 -17.97 15.19 -18.32
CA ASP A 199 -17.35 16.28 -19.07
C ASP A 199 -18.33 16.87 -20.08
N GLN A 200 -18.48 18.20 -20.07
CA GLN A 200 -19.42 18.92 -20.93
C GLN A 200 -19.03 18.81 -22.40
N SER A 201 -17.73 18.80 -22.70
CA SER A 201 -17.24 18.63 -24.07
C SER A 201 -17.59 17.26 -24.67
N LEU A 202 -17.75 16.24 -23.83
CA LEU A 202 -18.13 14.88 -24.24
C LEU A 202 -19.64 14.77 -24.46
N HIS A 203 -20.45 15.45 -23.64
CA HIS A 203 -21.90 15.54 -23.86
C HIS A 203 -22.21 16.24 -25.19
N ASP A 204 -21.58 17.39 -25.47
CA ASP A 204 -21.80 18.17 -26.70
C ASP A 204 -21.41 17.36 -27.96
N ARG A 205 -20.38 16.51 -27.86
CA ARG A 205 -19.89 15.68 -28.97
C ARG A 205 -20.75 14.43 -29.22
N LEU A 206 -21.28 13.82 -28.16
CA LEU A 206 -22.19 12.66 -28.29
C LEU A 206 -23.61 13.07 -28.73
N GLU A 207 -24.07 14.26 -28.34
CA GLU A 207 -25.34 14.82 -28.83
C GLU A 207 -25.30 15.08 -30.35
N LEU A 208 -24.13 15.48 -30.88
CA LEU A 208 -23.88 15.60 -32.32
C LEU A 208 -23.92 14.25 -33.06
N GLU A 209 -23.62 13.14 -32.38
CA GLU A 209 -23.72 11.77 -32.92
C GLU A 209 -25.11 11.13 -32.68
N GLY A 210 -26.03 11.85 -32.02
CA GLY A 210 -27.40 11.40 -31.77
C GLY A 210 -27.54 10.42 -30.59
N ILE A 211 -26.58 10.44 -29.66
CA ILE A 211 -26.54 9.55 -28.49
C ILE A 211 -26.78 10.37 -27.21
N ASP A 212 -27.85 10.05 -26.48
CA ASP A 212 -28.19 10.69 -25.21
C ASP A 212 -27.45 10.01 -24.04
N LEU A 213 -26.46 10.70 -23.45
CA LEU A 213 -25.67 10.19 -22.33
C LEU A 213 -26.26 10.68 -21.00
N ILE A 214 -26.83 9.77 -20.22
CA ILE A 214 -27.41 10.07 -18.91
C ILE A 214 -26.36 9.77 -17.82
N THR A 215 -25.87 10.80 -17.13
CA THR A 215 -24.91 10.66 -16.01
C THR A 215 -25.48 11.18 -14.69
N PRO A 216 -25.18 10.54 -13.55
CA PRO A 216 -25.57 11.04 -12.23
C PRO A 216 -24.73 12.25 -11.82
N VAL A 217 -25.39 13.31 -11.33
CA VAL A 217 -24.75 14.60 -11.00
C VAL A 217 -23.94 14.51 -9.70
N ARG A 218 -22.74 15.11 -9.70
CA ARG A 218 -21.87 15.20 -8.52
C ARG A 218 -22.48 16.12 -7.44
N LYS A 219 -22.48 15.68 -6.18
CA LYS A 219 -23.07 16.40 -5.02
C LYS A 219 -22.59 17.85 -4.81
N ASN A 220 -21.45 18.23 -5.39
CA ASN A 220 -20.80 19.54 -5.25
C ASN A 220 -20.95 20.45 -6.49
N MET A 221 -21.76 20.08 -7.48
CA MET A 221 -22.05 20.96 -8.61
C MET A 221 -23.31 21.78 -8.37
N LYS A 222 -23.33 23.02 -8.88
CA LYS A 222 -24.55 23.83 -8.95
C LYS A 222 -25.59 22.99 -9.67
N GLN A 223 -26.70 22.69 -9.00
CA GLN A 223 -27.84 22.02 -9.60
C GLN A 223 -28.32 22.88 -10.77
N ASN A 224 -28.00 22.47 -11.99
CA ASN A 224 -28.76 22.94 -13.14
C ASN A 224 -29.96 22.02 -13.27
N LYS A 225 -31.14 22.61 -13.19
CA LYS A 225 -32.42 21.92 -13.08
C LYS A 225 -32.72 21.27 -14.43
N ILE A 226 -32.32 20.00 -14.59
CA ILE A 226 -32.78 19.21 -15.73
C ILE A 226 -34.26 18.91 -15.45
N LEU A 227 -35.13 19.58 -16.20
CA LEU A 227 -36.57 19.35 -16.20
C LEU A 227 -36.81 18.13 -17.09
N PHE A 228 -37.08 16.99 -16.47
CA PHE A 228 -37.65 15.86 -17.21
C PHE A 228 -39.11 16.21 -17.58
N PRO A 229 -39.53 16.03 -18.85
CA PRO A 229 -40.95 16.01 -19.20
C PRO A 229 -41.68 14.81 -18.58
#